data_AF-A0AAQ3VJ03-F1
#
_entry.id   AF-A0AAQ3VJ03-F1
#
_cell.length_a   1.000
_cell.length_b   1.000
_cell.length_c   1.000
_cell.angle_alpha   90.00
_cell.angle_beta   90.00
_cell.angle_gamma   90.00
#
_symmetry.space_group_name_H-M   'P 1'
#
loop_
_entity.id
_entity.type
_entity.pdbx_description
1 polymer ?
#
loop_
_entity_poly.entity_id
_entity_poly.type
_entity_poly.pdbx_seq_one_letter_code
_entity_poly.pdbx_strand_id
1 'polypeptide(L)'
;MTKLTPADLAHFTGTAQWYRHGLNRRMLYTDGVQYLAEKGGAYWLLDKIACLQLEPKIGAEEFQVWRLHVMDDRSARLVCDDGNDNGTAIYSEDIDFTDFPLDQITSWVEGNVILLPSEH
;
A
#
# COMPACT_ATOMS: atom_id res chain seq x y z
N MET A 1 -0.16 -6.19 23.27
CA MET A 1 0.21 -6.30 21.84
C MET A 1 0.94 -5.02 21.49
N THR A 2 2.18 -5.11 21.00
CA THR A 2 2.95 -3.94 20.56
C THR A 2 2.30 -3.42 19.28
N LYS A 3 1.89 -2.16 19.28
CA LYS A 3 1.31 -1.48 18.11
C LYS A 3 2.42 -1.31 17.06
N LEU A 4 2.15 -1.65 15.80
CA LEU A 4 3.06 -1.41 14.68
C LEU A 4 3.53 0.06 14.69
N THR A 5 4.82 0.29 14.48
CA THR A 5 5.42 1.62 14.38
C THR A 5 6.08 1.82 13.01
N PRO A 6 6.28 3.07 12.56
CA PRO A 6 7.03 3.33 11.32
C PRO A 6 8.47 2.80 11.37
N ALA A 7 9.08 2.76 12.56
CA ALA A 7 10.43 2.23 12.74
C ALA A 7 10.50 0.73 12.44
N ASP A 8 9.45 -0.03 12.78
CA ASP A 8 9.40 -1.47 12.46
C ASP A 8 9.45 -1.72 10.95
N LEU A 9 8.94 -0.78 10.13
CA LEU A 9 8.94 -0.86 8.67
C LEU A 9 10.23 -0.33 8.03
N ALA A 10 10.92 0.60 8.67
CA ALA A 10 12.12 1.24 8.13
C ALA A 10 13.33 0.30 7.98
N HIS A 11 13.31 -0.85 8.67
CA HIS A 11 14.38 -1.84 8.62
C HIS A 11 14.30 -2.77 7.40
N PHE A 12 13.20 -2.77 6.65
CA PHE A 12 13.07 -3.56 5.42
C PHE A 12 13.80 -2.85 4.27
N THR A 13 14.87 -3.48 3.81
CA THR A 13 15.70 -3.03 2.68
C THR A 13 15.85 -4.17 1.68
N GLY A 14 15.13 -4.08 0.57
CA GLY A 14 14.93 -5.17 -0.39
C GLY A 14 14.01 -6.28 0.14
N THR A 15 13.79 -7.30 -0.68
CA THR A 15 12.93 -8.45 -0.35
C THR A 15 13.66 -9.77 -0.57
N ALA A 16 13.54 -10.69 0.39
CA ALA A 16 14.07 -12.04 0.27
C ALA A 16 13.00 -13.00 -0.26
N GLN A 17 11.73 -12.73 0.04
CA GLN A 17 10.60 -13.51 -0.42
C GLN A 17 9.59 -12.65 -1.18
N TRP A 18 8.86 -13.30 -2.07
CA TRP A 18 7.78 -12.69 -2.84
C TRP A 18 6.49 -13.42 -2.50
N TYR A 19 5.55 -12.70 -1.92
CA TYR A 19 4.26 -13.25 -1.55
C TYR A 19 3.28 -13.01 -2.67
N ARG A 20 2.50 -14.04 -3.04
CA ARG A 20 1.51 -13.92 -4.10
C ARG A 20 0.16 -13.54 -3.52
N HIS A 21 -0.44 -12.49 -4.06
CA HIS A 21 -1.74 -12.03 -3.60
C HIS A 21 -2.84 -13.06 -3.89
N GLY A 22 -3.76 -13.27 -2.92
CA GLY A 22 -4.81 -14.29 -3.00
C GLY A 22 -5.87 -13.99 -4.05
N LEU A 23 -6.39 -12.76 -4.06
CA LEU A 23 -7.46 -12.32 -4.98
C LEU A 23 -6.95 -12.05 -6.41
N ASN A 24 -5.91 -11.24 -6.56
CA ASN A 24 -5.27 -10.97 -7.85
C ASN A 24 -3.90 -11.67 -7.94
N ARG A 25 -3.87 -12.90 -8.47
CA ARG A 25 -2.65 -13.74 -8.53
C ARG A 25 -1.51 -13.19 -9.43
N ARG A 26 -1.77 -12.12 -10.18
CA ARG A 26 -0.75 -11.38 -10.95
C ARG A 26 0.09 -10.49 -10.03
N MET A 27 -0.47 -10.08 -8.90
CA MET A 27 0.20 -9.24 -7.93
C MET A 27 1.08 -10.07 -6.99
N LEU A 28 2.26 -9.52 -6.74
CA LEU A 28 3.18 -9.94 -5.69
C LEU A 28 3.31 -8.82 -4.65
N TYR A 29 3.88 -9.13 -3.50
CA TYR A 29 4.29 -8.13 -2.53
C TYR A 29 5.49 -8.60 -1.70
N THR A 30 6.19 -7.64 -1.10
CA THR A 30 7.49 -7.84 -0.42
C THR A 30 7.35 -8.25 1.05
N ASP A 31 8.48 -8.60 1.68
CA ASP A 31 8.55 -8.94 3.10
C ASP A 31 8.05 -7.80 4.02
N GLY A 32 8.41 -6.55 3.73
CA GLY A 32 7.93 -5.39 4.48
C GLY A 32 6.42 -5.18 4.35
N VAL A 33 5.86 -5.42 3.16
CA VAL A 33 4.41 -5.35 2.93
C VAL A 33 3.67 -6.51 3.60
N GLN A 34 4.24 -7.73 3.60
CA GLN A 34 3.69 -8.85 4.39
C GLN A 34 3.67 -8.51 5.88
N TYR A 35 4.76 -7.97 6.42
CA TYR A 35 4.85 -7.58 7.82
C TYR A 35 3.83 -6.47 8.16
N LEU A 36 3.69 -5.46 7.29
CA LEU A 36 2.67 -4.42 7.40
C LEU A 36 1.26 -5.03 7.48
N ALA A 37 0.94 -5.99 6.61
CA ALA A 37 -0.38 -6.62 6.60
C ALA A 37 -0.64 -7.44 7.87
N GLU A 38 0.32 -8.26 8.30
CA GLU A 38 0.19 -9.11 9.49
C GLU A 38 0.13 -8.32 10.81
N LYS A 39 1.01 -7.33 10.98
CA LYS A 39 1.10 -6.55 12.22
C LYS A 39 0.18 -5.35 12.25
N GLY A 40 -0.15 -4.81 11.08
CA GLY A 40 -1.02 -3.66 10.90
C GLY A 40 -2.49 -4.01 10.65
N GLY A 41 -2.84 -5.29 10.52
CA GLY A 41 -4.20 -5.69 10.13
C GLY A 41 -4.58 -5.19 8.73
N ALA A 42 -3.59 -4.94 7.88
CA ALA A 42 -3.74 -4.15 6.66
C ALA A 42 -3.96 -4.99 5.39
N TYR A 43 -4.37 -6.26 5.52
CA TYR A 43 -4.71 -7.08 4.34
C TYR A 43 -5.79 -6.45 3.46
N TRP A 44 -6.74 -5.72 4.07
CA TRP A 44 -7.76 -4.98 3.33
C TRP A 44 -7.15 -3.93 2.37
N LEU A 45 -6.02 -3.31 2.75
CA LEU A 45 -5.34 -2.31 1.93
C LEU A 45 -4.67 -3.00 0.73
N LEU A 46 -4.04 -4.15 0.95
CA LEU A 46 -3.45 -4.98 -0.10
C LEU A 46 -4.53 -5.47 -1.07
N ASP A 47 -5.64 -5.98 -0.55
CA ASP A 47 -6.80 -6.42 -1.35
C ASP A 47 -7.31 -5.26 -2.22
N LYS A 48 -7.43 -4.05 -1.62
CA LYS A 48 -7.87 -2.84 -2.32
C LYS A 48 -6.94 -2.49 -3.48
N ILE A 49 -5.64 -2.36 -3.22
CA ILE A 49 -4.63 -2.03 -4.23
C ILE A 49 -4.65 -3.10 -5.34
N ALA A 50 -4.65 -4.37 -4.97
CA ALA A 50 -4.61 -5.50 -5.91
C ALA A 50 -5.87 -5.60 -6.77
N CYS A 51 -7.05 -5.28 -6.24
CA CYS A 51 -8.29 -5.17 -7.00
C CYS A 51 -8.27 -3.98 -7.95
N LEU A 52 -7.75 -2.83 -7.51
CA LEU A 52 -7.65 -1.63 -8.35
C LEU A 52 -6.69 -1.80 -9.53
N GLN A 53 -5.75 -2.74 -9.48
CA GLN A 53 -4.93 -3.10 -10.65
C GLN A 53 -5.74 -3.73 -11.81
N LEU A 54 -6.98 -4.14 -11.58
CA LEU A 54 -7.86 -4.62 -12.64
C LEU A 54 -8.50 -3.47 -13.42
N GLU A 55 -8.51 -2.25 -12.87
CA GLU A 55 -9.01 -1.05 -13.53
C GLU A 55 -7.97 -0.57 -14.55
N PRO A 56 -8.31 -0.50 -15.87
CA PRO A 56 -7.34 -0.17 -16.90
C PRO A 56 -6.65 1.19 -16.73
N LYS A 57 -7.30 2.15 -16.07
CA LYS A 57 -6.74 3.48 -15.80
C LYS A 57 -5.66 3.46 -14.72
N ILE A 58 -5.69 2.48 -13.83
CA ILE A 58 -4.75 2.36 -12.71
C ILE A 58 -3.68 1.33 -13.10
N GLY A 59 -4.10 0.12 -13.48
CA GLY A 59 -3.18 -0.97 -13.81
C GLY A 59 -2.33 -0.78 -15.08
N ALA A 60 -2.60 0.25 -15.89
CA ALA A 60 -1.73 0.63 -17.01
C ALA A 60 -0.54 1.51 -16.59
N GLU A 61 -0.58 2.10 -15.40
CA GLU A 61 0.49 2.96 -14.89
C GLU A 61 1.66 2.08 -14.41
N GLU A 62 2.83 2.28 -15.02
CA GLU A 62 4.03 1.46 -14.77
C GLU A 62 4.54 1.59 -13.34
N PHE A 63 4.40 2.78 -12.77
CA PHE A 63 4.77 3.11 -11.40
C PHE A 63 3.62 3.85 -10.72
N GLN A 64 3.27 3.42 -9.52
CA GLN A 64 2.18 4.00 -8.74
C GLN A 64 2.63 4.22 -7.30
N VAL A 65 2.30 5.39 -6.75
CA VAL A 65 2.51 5.69 -5.33
C VAL A 65 1.18 5.74 -4.61
N TRP A 66 0.95 4.76 -3.75
CA TRP A 66 -0.22 4.65 -2.88
C TRP A 66 0.08 5.25 -1.53
N ARG A 67 -0.71 6.24 -1.10
CA ARG A 67 -0.63 6.89 0.21
C ARG A 67 -1.95 6.74 0.93
N LEU A 68 -1.91 6.12 2.10
CA LEU A 68 -3.04 6.09 3.03
C LEU A 68 -2.74 7.08 4.15
N HIS A 69 -3.64 8.04 4.37
CA HIS A 69 -3.60 8.98 5.49
C HIS A 69 -4.79 8.72 6.40
N VAL A 70 -4.55 8.46 7.69
CA VAL A 70 -5.57 8.24 8.71
C VAL A 70 -5.70 9.51 9.54
N MET A 71 -6.93 10.01 9.66
CA MET A 71 -7.27 11.21 10.41
C MET A 71 -7.52 10.91 11.89
N ASP A 72 -7.55 11.95 12.72
CA ASP A 72 -7.77 11.85 14.16
C ASP A 72 -9.11 11.17 14.53
N ASP A 73 -10.14 11.35 13.69
CA ASP A 73 -11.47 10.75 13.85
C ASP A 73 -11.56 9.31 13.34
N ARG A 74 -10.44 8.72 12.91
CA ARG A 74 -10.32 7.39 12.31
C ARG A 74 -10.91 7.23 10.91
N SER A 75 -11.38 8.31 10.28
CA SER A 75 -11.53 8.33 8.83
C SER A 75 -10.15 8.26 8.16
N ALA A 76 -10.10 7.89 6.89
CA ALA A 76 -8.87 7.85 6.13
C ALA A 76 -9.07 8.28 4.68
N ARG A 77 -7.98 8.66 4.02
CA ARG A 77 -7.96 8.97 2.60
C ARG A 77 -6.88 8.13 1.93
N LEU A 78 -7.27 7.33 0.95
CA LEU A 78 -6.38 6.55 0.10
C LEU A 78 -6.20 7.28 -1.24
N VAL A 79 -4.97 7.53 -1.63
CA VAL A 79 -4.63 8.23 -2.87
C VAL A 79 -3.60 7.42 -3.66
N CYS A 80 -3.76 7.38 -4.98
CA CYS A 80 -2.78 6.88 -5.93
C CYS A 80 -2.37 7.98 -6.90
N ASP A 81 -1.07 8.17 -7.11
CA ASP A 81 -0.50 8.99 -8.19
C ASP A 81 0.61 8.25 -8.94
N ASP A 82 1.09 8.86 -10.03
CA ASP A 82 2.09 8.32 -10.96
C ASP A 82 3.54 8.56 -10.49
N GLY A 83 3.73 9.10 -9.28
CA GLY A 83 5.05 9.46 -8.74
C GLY A 83 5.69 10.72 -9.35
N ASN A 84 5.06 11.40 -10.32
CA ASN A 84 5.63 12.58 -10.98
C ASN A 84 5.32 13.92 -10.29
N ASP A 85 4.64 13.91 -9.13
CA ASP A 85 4.29 15.09 -8.31
C ASP A 85 3.70 16.25 -9.12
N ASN A 86 2.92 15.92 -10.15
CA ASN A 86 2.22 16.83 -11.05
C ASN A 86 0.84 17.22 -10.49
N GLY A 87 0.56 16.88 -9.22
CA GLY A 87 -0.63 17.29 -8.47
C GLY A 87 -1.94 16.60 -8.86
N THR A 88 -1.89 15.58 -9.74
CA THR A 88 -3.09 14.88 -10.22
C THR A 88 -3.11 13.45 -9.70
N ALA A 89 -4.04 13.16 -8.79
CA ALA A 89 -4.29 11.79 -8.35
C ALA A 89 -4.99 10.98 -9.46
N ILE A 90 -4.48 9.78 -9.75
CA ILE A 90 -5.11 8.80 -10.63
C ILE A 90 -6.33 8.19 -9.94
N TYR A 91 -6.23 7.99 -8.63
CA TYR A 91 -7.29 7.48 -7.78
C TYR A 91 -7.29 8.19 -6.44
N SER A 92 -8.48 8.46 -5.92
CA SER A 92 -8.66 8.91 -4.54
C SER A 92 -9.96 8.37 -3.97
N GLU A 93 -9.92 7.92 -2.73
CA GLU A 93 -11.08 7.44 -2.01
C GLU A 93 -11.02 7.90 -0.56
N ASP A 94 -12.15 8.41 -0.08
CA ASP A 94 -12.37 8.67 1.34
C ASP A 94 -12.96 7.41 1.98
N ILE A 95 -12.39 7.01 3.11
CA ILE A 95 -12.74 5.82 3.89
C ILE A 95 -13.34 6.33 5.20
N ASP A 96 -14.61 6.02 5.45
CA ASP A 96 -15.34 6.52 6.62
C ASP A 96 -14.70 6.08 7.95
N PHE A 97 -14.08 4.89 7.97
CA PHE A 97 -13.43 4.36 9.16
C PHE A 97 -12.36 3.30 8.84
N THR A 98 -11.24 3.33 9.57
CA THR A 98 -10.25 2.25 9.60
C THR A 98 -9.66 2.06 11.00
N ASP A 99 -9.25 0.82 11.32
CA ASP A 99 -8.48 0.46 12.50
C ASP A 99 -6.95 0.39 12.23
N PHE A 100 -6.50 0.80 11.03
CA PHE A 100 -5.09 0.82 10.65
C PHE A 100 -4.23 1.60 11.67
N PRO A 101 -3.15 1.00 12.20
CA PRO A 101 -2.52 1.52 13.41
C PRO A 101 -1.65 2.76 13.20
N LEU A 102 -1.19 3.03 11.97
CA LEU A 102 -0.34 4.18 11.65
C LEU A 102 -1.17 5.34 11.11
N ASP A 103 -0.70 6.56 11.34
CA ASP A 103 -1.35 7.78 10.83
C ASP A 103 -1.14 7.94 9.32
N GLN A 104 -0.08 7.33 8.78
CA GLN A 104 0.15 7.26 7.36
C GLN A 104 1.00 6.06 6.96
N ILE A 105 0.82 5.60 5.73
CA ILE A 105 1.73 4.66 5.07
C ILE A 105 1.81 4.98 3.59
N THR A 106 3.01 4.80 3.02
CA THR A 106 3.26 4.85 1.59
C THR A 106 3.69 3.46 1.12
N SER A 107 3.10 2.98 0.03
CA SER A 107 3.52 1.79 -0.69
C SER A 107 3.57 2.09 -2.18
N TRP A 108 4.45 1.42 -2.90
CA TRP A 108 4.56 1.55 -4.35
C TRP A 108 3.97 0.32 -5.03
N VAL A 109 3.51 0.51 -6.27
CA VAL A 109 3.30 -0.59 -7.21
C VAL A 109 4.21 -0.40 -8.41
N GLU A 110 5.08 -1.38 -8.65
CA GLU A 110 5.96 -1.43 -9.81
C GLU A 110 6.00 -2.87 -10.34
N GLY A 111 5.80 -3.08 -11.64
CA GLY A 111 5.93 -4.43 -12.22
C GLY A 111 4.98 -5.49 -11.61
N ASN A 112 3.78 -5.09 -11.17
CA ASN A 112 2.82 -5.90 -10.40
C ASN A 112 3.30 -6.33 -9.00
N VAL A 113 4.21 -5.56 -8.39
CA VAL A 113 4.69 -5.78 -7.02
C VAL A 113 4.20 -4.64 -6.15
N ILE A 114 3.60 -4.95 -5.00
CA ILE A 114 3.41 -3.98 -3.92
C ILE A 114 4.65 -4.01 -3.02
N LEU A 115 5.31 -2.86 -2.82
CA LEU A 115 6.52 -2.76 -2.01
C LEU A 115 6.55 -1.50 -1.14
N LEU A 116 7.31 -1.51 -0.05
CA LEU A 116 7.62 -0.29 0.68
C LEU A 116 8.65 0.54 -0.09
N PRO A 117 8.66 1.89 0.03
CA PRO A 117 9.67 2.74 -0.60
C PRO A 117 11.11 2.39 -0.22
N SER A 118 11.33 1.84 0.97
CA SER A 118 12.65 1.41 1.43
C SER A 118 13.10 0.07 0.83
N GLU A 119 12.22 -0.64 0.14
CA GLU A 119 12.49 -1.94 -0.47
C GLU A 119 12.80 -1.88 -1.98
N HIS A 120 12.68 -0.70 -2.58
CA HIS A 120 13.06 -0.40 -3.97
C HIS A 120 14.57 -0.06 -4.09
#